data_AF-A0A059B6T6-F1
#
_entry.id   AF-A0A059B6T6-F1
#
_cell.length_a   1.000
_cell.length_b   1.000
_cell.length_c   1.000
_cell.angle_alpha   90.00
_cell.angle_beta   90.00
_cell.angle_gamma   90.00
#
_symmetry.space_group_name_H-M   'P 1'
#
loop_
_entity.id
_entity.type
_entity.pdbx_description
1 polymer ?
#
loop_
_entity_poly.entity_id
_entity_poly.type
_entity_poly.pdbx_seq_one_letter_code
_entity_poly.pdbx_strand_id
1 'polypeptide(L)'
;MSERKFEIEKFNGRNNFGLWSIKMRALLTTQGLAKALDGEDELPIIMKASKMVELMEKAKSTILLNFSDEVLIEITEEKDAATL
;
A
#
# COMPACT_ATOMS: atom_id res chain seq x y z
N MET A 1 -23.04 11.64 -4.43
CA MET A 1 -22.71 10.52 -3.52
C MET A 1 -21.43 10.89 -2.83
N SER A 2 -21.47 11.26 -1.54
CA SER A 2 -20.24 11.53 -0.80
C SER A 2 -19.50 10.20 -0.64
N GLU A 3 -18.37 10.05 -1.33
CA GLU A 3 -17.43 8.97 -1.05
C GLU A 3 -17.06 9.06 0.44
N ARG A 4 -17.50 8.08 1.23
CA ARG A 4 -17.01 7.95 2.60
C ARG A 4 -15.52 7.62 2.48
N LYS A 5 -14.68 8.62 2.68
CA LYS A 5 -13.24 8.42 2.85
C LYS A 5 -13.05 7.56 4.09
N PHE A 6 -12.68 6.30 3.90
CA PHE A 6 -12.23 5.45 4.98
C PHE A 6 -10.83 5.92 5.37
N GLU A 7 -10.77 6.79 6.37
CA GLU A 7 -9.50 7.20 6.96
C GLU A 7 -9.09 6.14 7.97
N ILE A 8 -7.91 5.56 7.76
CA ILE A 8 -7.24 4.72 8.73
C ILE A 8 -6.15 5.56 9.38
N GLU A 9 -5.87 5.29 10.65
CA GLU A 9 -4.75 5.92 11.34
C GLU A 9 -3.45 5.60 10.59
N LYS A 10 -2.61 6.60 10.37
CA LYS A 10 -1.30 6.40 9.73
C LYS A 10 -0.42 5.51 10.60
N PHE A 11 0.36 4.62 9.99
CA PHE A 11 1.36 3.85 10.72
C PHE A 11 2.59 4.71 10.99
N ASN A 12 3.03 4.73 12.25
CA ASN A 12 4.06 5.64 12.75
C ASN A 12 5.24 4.90 13.42
N GLY A 13 5.37 3.59 13.19
CA GLY A 13 6.40 2.75 13.80
C GLY A 13 6.12 2.36 15.26
N ARG A 14 5.20 3.05 15.96
CA ARG A 14 4.87 2.79 17.37
C ARG A 14 3.52 2.12 17.57
N ASN A 15 2.57 2.37 16.66
CA ASN A 15 1.26 1.73 16.71
C ASN A 15 1.32 0.26 16.26
N ASN A 16 0.26 -0.48 16.58
CA ASN A 16 0.22 -1.92 16.32
C ASN A 16 0.15 -2.17 14.80
N PHE A 17 1.26 -2.62 14.22
CA PHE A 17 1.37 -2.94 12.80
C PHE A 17 0.36 -4.01 12.35
N GLY A 18 0.10 -5.03 13.19
CA GLY A 18 -0.89 -6.07 12.89
C GLY A 18 -2.30 -5.50 12.71
N LEU A 19 -2.75 -4.62 13.60
CA LEU A 19 -4.04 -3.95 13.47
C LEU A 19 -4.06 -3.00 12.27
N TRP A 20 -2.98 -2.24 12.07
CA TRP A 20 -2.86 -1.32 10.93
C TRP A 20 -2.91 -2.07 9.59
N SER A 21 -2.18 -3.18 9.45
CA SER A 21 -2.14 -3.98 8.22
C SER A 21 -3.50 -4.61 7.88
N ILE A 22 -4.28 -5.04 8.87
CA ILE A 22 -5.66 -5.51 8.67
C ILE A 22 -6.54 -4.37 8.13
N LYS A 23 -6.46 -3.18 8.74
CA LYS A 23 -7.21 -1.99 8.29
C LYS A 23 -6.78 -1.57 6.88
N MET A 24 -5.49 -1.62 6.58
CA MET A 24 -4.93 -1.31 5.26
C MET A 24 -5.43 -2.29 4.20
N ARG A 25 -5.41 -3.59 4.48
CA ARG A 25 -5.95 -4.61 3.56
C ARG A 25 -7.44 -4.39 3.29
N ALA A 26 -8.21 -4.02 4.32
CA ALA A 26 -9.63 -3.67 4.14
C ALA A 26 -9.79 -2.43 3.25
N LEU A 27 -9.00 -1.37 3.48
CA LEU A 27 -8.99 -0.17 2.63
C LEU A 27 -8.69 -0.50 1.17
N LEU A 28 -7.61 -1.24 0.90
CA LEU A 28 -7.25 -1.67 -0.45
C LEU A 28 -8.35 -2.52 -1.10
N THR A 29 -9.05 -3.35 -0.33
CA THR A 29 -10.20 -4.13 -0.83
C THR A 29 -11.33 -3.21 -1.26
N THR A 30 -11.69 -2.20 -0.45
CA THR A 30 -12.73 -1.23 -0.80
C THR A 30 -12.38 -0.38 -2.03
N GLN A 31 -11.09 -0.17 -2.29
CA GLN A 31 -10.58 0.55 -3.47
C GLN A 31 -10.38 -0.36 -4.70
N GLY A 32 -10.61 -1.68 -4.59
CA GLY A 32 -10.35 -2.64 -5.66
C GLY A 32 -8.86 -2.91 -5.92
N LEU A 33 -7.99 -2.56 -4.97
CA LEU A 33 -6.53 -2.66 -5.06
C LEU A 33 -5.95 -3.89 -4.34
N ALA A 34 -6.76 -4.66 -3.61
CA ALA A 34 -6.28 -5.77 -2.78
C ALA A 34 -5.47 -6.82 -3.56
N LYS A 35 -5.80 -7.05 -4.83
CA LYS A 35 -5.07 -7.99 -5.70
C LYS A 35 -3.60 -7.64 -5.88
N ALA A 36 -3.22 -6.36 -5.73
CA ALA A 36 -1.81 -5.96 -5.79
C ALA A 36 -0.96 -6.55 -4.66
N LEU A 37 -1.57 -7.12 -3.62
CA LEU A 37 -0.88 -7.77 -2.51
C LEU A 37 -0.54 -9.24 -2.78
N ASP A 38 -1.17 -9.88 -3.77
CA ASP A 38 -1.05 -11.32 -4.03
C ASP A 38 0.26 -11.66 -4.80
N GLY A 39 1.13 -10.66 -5.04
CA GLY A 39 2.37 -10.84 -5.81
C GLY A 39 2.12 -10.90 -7.31
N GLU A 40 3.17 -10.67 -8.11
CA GLU A 40 3.06 -10.70 -9.58
C GLU A 40 2.68 -12.10 -10.11
N ASP A 41 3.04 -13.15 -9.37
CA ASP A 41 2.86 -14.55 -9.78
C ASP A 41 1.42 -15.08 -9.60
N GLU A 42 0.63 -14.52 -8.68
CA GLU A 42 -0.76 -14.95 -8.43
C GLU A 42 -1.80 -14.06 -9.13
N LEU A 43 -1.38 -12.99 -9.80
CA LEU A 43 -2.28 -12.14 -10.54
C LEU A 43 -2.71 -12.82 -11.85
N PRO A 44 -3.99 -12.72 -12.25
CA PRO A 44 -4.48 -13.44 -13.43
C PRO A 44 -3.72 -13.00 -14.68
N ILE A 45 -3.10 -13.97 -15.38
CA ILE A 45 -2.40 -13.83 -16.68
C ILE A 45 -3.22 -13.03 -17.71
N ILE A 46 -4.55 -12.99 -17.52
CA ILE A 46 -5.54 -12.31 -18.38
C ILE A 46 -5.52 -10.78 -18.22
N MET A 47 -4.90 -10.21 -17.18
CA MET A 47 -4.80 -8.75 -17.04
C MET A 47 -3.61 -8.21 -17.86
N LYS A 48 -3.87 -7.16 -18.66
CA LYS A 48 -2.81 -6.47 -19.40
C LYS A 48 -1.71 -5.99 -18.46
N ALA A 49 -0.45 -6.18 -18.85
CA ALA A 49 0.72 -5.74 -18.07
C ALA A 49 0.64 -4.26 -17.64
N SER A 50 0.17 -3.36 -18.52
CA SER A 50 -0.01 -1.95 -18.17
C SER A 50 -1.01 -1.73 -17.03
N LYS A 51 -2.11 -2.49 -17.01
CA LYS A 51 -3.13 -2.42 -15.96
C LYS A 51 -2.64 -3.04 -14.65
N MET A 52 -1.74 -4.02 -14.73
CA MET A 52 -1.04 -4.57 -13.57
C MET A 52 -0.13 -3.52 -12.93
N VAL A 53 0.72 -2.87 -13.72
CA VAL A 53 1.61 -1.80 -13.24
C VAL A 53 0.80 -0.69 -12.58
N GLU A 54 -0.25 -0.19 -13.23
CA GLU A 54 -1.12 0.84 -12.64
C GLU A 54 -1.77 0.39 -11.32
N LEU A 55 -2.20 -0.88 -11.21
CA LEU A 55 -2.79 -1.42 -9.99
C LEU A 55 -1.76 -1.44 -8.86
N MET A 56 -0.55 -1.92 -9.14
CA MET A 56 0.54 -2.00 -8.17
C MET A 56 1.02 -0.62 -7.74
N GLU A 57 1.18 0.32 -8.67
CA GLU A 57 1.55 1.71 -8.36
C GLU A 57 0.51 2.39 -7.47
N LYS A 58 -0.78 2.19 -7.74
CA LYS A 58 -1.86 2.73 -6.92
C LYS A 58 -1.87 2.11 -5.52
N ALA A 59 -1.73 0.79 -5.41
CA ALA A 59 -1.66 0.12 -4.12
C ALA A 59 -0.46 0.60 -3.29
N LYS A 60 0.73 0.69 -3.91
CA LYS A 60 1.95 1.22 -3.29
C LYS A 60 1.74 2.66 -2.81
N SER A 61 1.18 3.52 -3.66
CA SER A 61 0.90 4.92 -3.32
C SER A 61 -0.08 5.02 -2.14
N THR A 62 -1.17 4.23 -2.15
CA THR A 62 -2.12 4.19 -1.04
C THR A 62 -1.45 3.75 0.26
N ILE A 63 -0.58 2.74 0.22
CA ILE A 63 0.17 2.28 1.41
C ILE A 63 1.07 3.39 1.94
N LEU A 64 1.88 4.02 1.07
CA LEU A 64 2.79 5.11 1.44
C LEU A 64 2.07 6.31 2.03
N LEU A 65 0.93 6.71 1.45
CA LEU A 65 0.12 7.83 1.95
C LEU A 65 -0.46 7.59 3.36
N ASN A 66 -0.47 6.34 3.81
CA ASN A 66 -0.92 5.95 5.14
C ASN A 66 0.23 5.64 6.10
N PHE A 67 1.47 6.02 5.75
CA PHE A 67 2.57 6.15 6.69
C PHE A 67 2.66 7.58 7.22
N SER A 68 3.24 7.70 8.42
CA SER A 68 3.67 8.98 8.96
C SER A 68 4.94 9.45 8.28
N ASP A 69 5.24 10.74 8.39
CA ASP A 69 6.40 11.33 7.74
C ASP A 69 7.71 10.73 8.30
N GLU A 70 7.73 10.38 9.59
CA GLU A 70 8.88 9.72 10.23
C GLU A 70 9.17 8.35 9.60
N VAL A 71 8.14 7.53 9.39
CA VAL A 71 8.29 6.22 8.74
C VAL A 71 8.70 6.36 7.27
N LEU A 72 8.21 7.39 6.58
CA LEU A 72 8.61 7.66 5.19
C LEU A 72 10.09 8.04 5.09
N ILE A 73 10.61 8.81 6.06
CA ILE A 73 12.04 9.15 6.13
C ILE A 73 12.88 7.87 6.31
N GLU A 74 12.51 7.00 7.25
CA GLU A 74 13.21 5.72 7.47
C GLU A 74 13.25 4.85 6.20
N ILE A 75 12.13 4.77 5.47
CA ILE A 75 12.04 4.02 4.19
C ILE A 75 12.98 4.62 3.13
N THR A 76 13.10 5.95 3.06
CA THR A 76 14.01 6.59 2.10
C THR A 76 15.47 6.35 2.45
N GLU A 77 15.83 6.40 3.73
CA GLU A 77 17.19 6.13 4.21
C GLU A 77 17.60 4.67 3.96
N GLU A 78 16.70 3.70 4.15
CA GLU A 78 16.95 2.29 3.85
C GLU A 78 17.21 2.04 2.35
N LYS A 79 16.46 2.72 1.48
CA LYS A 79 16.65 2.62 0.03
C LYS A 79 18.02 3.13 -0.42
N ASP A 80 18.49 4.21 0.18
CA ASP A 80 19.81 4.78 -0.09
C ASP A 80 20.93 3.88 0.46
N ALA A 81 20.70 3.20 1.60
CA ALA A 81 21.64 2.22 2.14
C ALA A 81 21.72 0.92 1.31
N ALA A 82 20.60 0.47 0.73
CA ALA A 82 20.54 -0.73 -0.11
C ALA A 82 21.14 -0.53 -1.52
N THR A 83 21.46 0.71 -1.90
CA THR A 83 22.11 1.06 -3.18
C THR A 83 23.60 1.33 -3.07
N LEU A 84 24.18 1.26 -1.86
CA LEU A 84 25.62 1.29 -1.57
C LEU A 84 26.23 -0.11 -1.50
#